data_AF-A0A973UQ72-F1
#
_entry.id   AF-A0A973UQ72-F1
#
_cell.length_a   1.000
_cell.length_b   1.000
_cell.length_c   1.000
_cell.angle_alpha   90.00
_cell.angle_beta   90.00
_cell.angle_gamma   90.00
#
_symmetry.space_group_name_H-M   'P 1'
#
loop_
_entity.id
_entity.type
_entity.pdbx_description
1 polymer ?
#
loop_
_entity_poly.entity_id
_entity_poly.type
_entity_poly.pdbx_seq_one_letter_code
_entity_poly.pdbx_strand_id
1 'polypeptide(L)'
;MAGRAPCVAVGVLLTIGVVGGCGTVSERQDDVRDTAAAFERALGEGAYAHVCAVLAPGTVEELEQSADAPCAKALSEEQLPSGGAVRQTDVYGNQARAVLASDVLFLSHFTGGWKVMAAGCRQRPHEPYQCRIKGG
;
A
#
# COMPACT_ATOMS: atom_id res chain seq x y z
N MET A 1 38.03 -4.43 63.48
CA MET A 1 38.67 -3.66 62.39
C MET A 1 38.80 -4.62 61.20
N ALA A 2 37.82 -4.58 60.28
CA ALA A 2 37.99 -4.29 58.84
C ALA A 2 38.98 -5.25 58.12
N GLY A 3 38.65 -5.95 57.02
CA GLY A 3 37.75 -5.55 55.94
C GLY A 3 37.20 -6.72 55.11
N ARG A 4 36.13 -6.38 54.40
CA ARG A 4 35.19 -7.20 53.63
C ARG A 4 35.75 -7.60 52.26
N ALA A 5 35.30 -8.76 51.78
CA ALA A 5 35.55 -9.35 50.47
C ALA A 5 35.10 -8.45 49.30
N PRO A 6 35.71 -8.58 48.10
CA PRO A 6 35.29 -7.84 46.92
C PRO A 6 34.07 -8.51 46.28
N CYS A 7 32.94 -7.80 46.28
CA CYS A 7 31.78 -8.12 45.44
C CYS A 7 32.14 -7.81 43.99
N VAL A 8 32.27 -8.86 43.17
CA VAL A 8 32.33 -8.74 41.70
C VAL A 8 30.92 -8.40 41.21
N ALA A 9 30.68 -7.12 40.93
CA ALA A 9 29.44 -6.66 40.32
C ALA A 9 29.54 -6.84 38.79
N VAL A 10 29.00 -7.95 38.29
CA VAL A 10 28.77 -8.13 36.84
C VAL A 10 27.52 -7.36 36.48
N GLY A 11 27.70 -6.19 35.85
CA GLY A 11 26.63 -5.35 35.35
C GLY A 11 25.91 -6.02 34.18
N VAL A 12 24.68 -6.47 34.41
CA VAL A 12 23.76 -6.88 33.34
C VAL A 12 23.19 -5.61 32.70
N LEU A 13 23.80 -5.18 31.60
CA LEU A 13 23.21 -4.17 30.70
C LEU A 13 22.02 -4.83 29.98
N LEU A 14 20.84 -4.74 30.59
CA LEU A 14 19.57 -5.04 29.95
C LEU A 14 19.31 -3.96 28.88
N THR A 15 19.66 -4.24 27.63
CA THR A 15 19.26 -3.46 26.46
C THR A 15 17.75 -3.55 26.29
N ILE A 16 17.04 -2.54 26.80
CA ILE A 16 15.61 -2.33 26.55
C ILE A 16 15.48 -1.74 25.13
N GLY A 17 15.26 -2.62 24.14
CA GLY A 17 14.89 -2.23 22.77
C GLY A 17 13.39 -2.36 22.56
N VAL A 18 12.60 -1.43 23.10
CA VAL A 18 11.17 -1.34 22.76
C VAL A 18 11.05 -0.45 21.53
N VAL A 19 11.05 -1.05 20.34
CA VAL A 19 10.67 -0.34 19.11
C VAL A 19 9.15 -0.38 19.01
N GLY A 20 8.48 0.49 19.78
CA GLY A 20 7.08 0.81 19.59
C GLY A 20 6.97 1.87 18.49
N GLY A 21 6.95 1.45 17.23
CA GLY A 21 6.86 2.37 16.09
C GLY A 21 5.44 2.89 15.92
N CYS A 22 5.11 4.03 16.55
CA CYS A 22 4.05 4.89 16.02
C CYS A 22 4.56 5.49 14.71
N GLY A 23 4.30 4.82 13.59
CA GLY A 23 4.63 5.34 12.26
C GLY A 23 4.05 6.74 12.09
N THR A 24 4.90 7.69 11.73
CA THR A 24 4.52 9.08 11.50
C THR A 24 3.57 9.19 10.30
N VAL A 25 2.90 10.32 10.15
CA VAL A 25 2.07 10.59 8.97
C VAL A 25 2.92 10.56 7.70
N SER A 26 4.14 11.12 7.75
CA SER A 26 5.06 11.18 6.61
C SER A 26 5.51 9.80 6.15
N GLU A 27 5.91 8.91 7.08
CA GLU A 27 6.30 7.54 6.73
C GLU A 27 5.15 6.79 6.05
N ARG A 28 3.92 6.94 6.56
CA ARG A 28 2.75 6.32 5.92
C ARG A 28 2.43 6.92 4.55
N GLN A 29 2.68 8.21 4.35
CA GLN A 29 2.53 8.85 3.04
C GLN A 29 3.57 8.36 2.03
N ASP A 30 4.78 8.06 2.48
CA ASP A 30 5.85 7.48 1.67
C ASP A 30 5.54 6.02 1.32
N ASP A 31 5.07 5.20 2.28
CA ASP A 31 4.64 3.82 2.00
C ASP A 31 3.52 3.74 0.95
N VAL A 32 2.57 4.68 1.00
CA VAL A 32 1.50 4.81 -0.01
C VAL A 32 2.09 5.20 -1.36
N ARG A 33 3.05 6.13 -1.39
CA ARG A 33 3.72 6.57 -2.62
C ARG A 33 4.46 5.41 -3.27
N ASP A 34 5.19 4.63 -2.49
CA ASP A 34 5.97 3.49 -2.97
C ASP A 34 5.07 2.37 -3.49
N THR A 35 3.95 2.11 -2.81
CA THR A 35 2.94 1.15 -3.27
C THR A 35 2.31 1.59 -4.59
N ALA A 36 1.91 2.85 -4.71
CA ALA A 36 1.36 3.41 -5.95
C ALA A 36 2.39 3.38 -7.10
N ALA A 37 3.66 3.69 -6.82
CA ALA A 37 4.73 3.60 -7.81
C ALA A 37 5.02 2.15 -8.24
N ALA A 38 4.93 1.19 -7.32
CA ALA A 38 5.07 -0.24 -7.63
C ALA A 38 3.93 -0.74 -8.53
N PHE A 39 2.69 -0.31 -8.25
CA PHE A 39 1.54 -0.58 -9.10
C PHE A 39 1.75 -0.06 -10.53
N GLU A 40 2.09 1.22 -10.69
CA GLU A 40 2.28 1.83 -12.01
C GLU A 40 3.44 1.21 -12.80
N ARG A 41 4.54 0.85 -12.10
CA ARG A 41 5.67 0.19 -12.73
C ARG A 41 5.27 -1.19 -13.27
N ALA A 42 4.64 -2.01 -12.44
CA ALA A 42 4.17 -3.33 -12.85
C ALA A 42 3.13 -3.25 -13.98
N LEU A 43 2.25 -2.24 -13.95
CA LEU A 43 1.27 -2.00 -15.01
C LEU A 43 1.95 -1.60 -16.33
N GLY A 44 2.92 -0.68 -16.29
CA GLY A 44 3.68 -0.25 -17.47
C GLY A 44 4.53 -1.36 -18.09
N GLU A 45 4.99 -2.33 -17.29
CA GLU A 45 5.73 -3.51 -17.75
C GLU A 45 4.81 -4.63 -18.26
N GLY A 46 3.48 -4.50 -18.14
CA GLY A 46 2.53 -5.58 -18.43
C GLY A 46 2.67 -6.76 -17.47
N ALA A 47 3.28 -6.56 -16.31
CA ALA A 47 3.59 -7.57 -15.32
C ALA A 47 2.37 -7.83 -14.40
N TYR A 48 1.24 -8.26 -15.00
CA TYR A 48 -0.06 -8.29 -14.33
C TYR A 48 -0.12 -9.14 -13.06
N ALA A 49 0.71 -10.18 -12.94
CA ALA A 49 0.83 -10.95 -11.69
C ALA A 49 1.35 -10.08 -10.53
N HIS A 50 2.29 -9.18 -10.79
CA HIS A 50 2.77 -8.21 -9.79
C HIS A 50 1.74 -7.13 -9.50
N VAL A 51 0.95 -6.72 -10.49
CA VAL A 51 -0.19 -5.82 -10.27
C VAL A 51 -1.20 -6.46 -9.32
N CYS A 52 -1.61 -7.70 -9.59
CA CYS A 52 -2.51 -8.46 -8.70
C CYS A 52 -1.97 -8.60 -7.27
N ALA A 53 -0.66 -8.76 -7.10
CA ALA A 53 -0.05 -8.89 -5.77
C ALA A 53 -0.15 -7.60 -4.92
N VAL A 54 -0.24 -6.43 -5.55
CA VAL A 54 -0.40 -5.13 -4.86
C VAL A 54 -1.86 -4.68 -4.75
N LEU A 55 -2.78 -5.34 -5.46
CA LEU A 55 -4.22 -5.14 -5.28
C LEU A 55 -4.69 -5.67 -3.94
N ALA A 56 -5.76 -5.07 -3.43
CA ALA A 56 -6.42 -5.58 -2.25
C ALA A 56 -7.18 -6.86 -2.57
N PRO A 57 -7.33 -7.79 -1.59
CA PRO A 57 -8.03 -9.05 -1.81
C PRO A 57 -9.44 -8.88 -2.40
N GLY A 58 -10.24 -7.94 -1.86
CA GLY A 58 -11.59 -7.68 -2.39
C GLY A 58 -11.59 -7.16 -3.84
N THR A 59 -10.57 -6.40 -4.25
CA THR A 59 -10.42 -5.94 -5.65
C THR A 59 -10.04 -7.08 -6.58
N VAL A 60 -9.18 -7.99 -6.11
CA VAL A 60 -8.84 -9.21 -6.84
C VAL A 60 -10.08 -10.07 -7.03
N GLU A 61 -10.84 -10.32 -5.96
CA GLU A 61 -12.06 -11.12 -6.00
C GLU A 61 -13.12 -10.51 -6.93
N GLU A 62 -13.41 -9.21 -6.82
CA GLU A 62 -14.40 -8.53 -7.69
C GLU A 62 -13.99 -8.56 -9.16
N LEU A 63 -12.70 -8.37 -9.45
CA LEU A 63 -12.17 -8.43 -10.80
C LEU A 63 -12.28 -9.85 -11.40
N GLU A 64 -11.87 -10.87 -10.64
CA GLU A 64 -11.94 -12.26 -11.08
C GLU A 64 -13.38 -12.72 -11.32
N GLN A 65 -14.30 -12.34 -10.42
CA GLN A 65 -15.72 -12.64 -10.56
C GLN A 65 -16.35 -11.94 -11.77
N SER A 66 -16.00 -10.67 -12.00
CA SER A 66 -16.57 -9.89 -13.11
C SER A 66 -16.09 -10.38 -14.47
N ALA A 67 -14.83 -10.79 -14.57
CA ALA A 67 -14.22 -11.27 -15.81
C ALA A 67 -14.36 -12.79 -16.04
N ASP A 68 -14.80 -13.55 -15.03
CA ASP A 68 -14.78 -15.02 -15.01
C ASP A 68 -13.39 -15.57 -15.42
N ALA A 69 -12.35 -14.97 -14.87
CA ALA A 69 -10.96 -15.24 -15.23
C ALA A 69 -10.00 -14.93 -14.08
N PRO A 70 -8.84 -15.59 -14.00
CA PRO A 70 -7.81 -15.26 -13.01
C PRO A 70 -7.34 -13.80 -13.13
N CYS A 71 -6.97 -13.19 -12.00
CA CYS A 71 -6.73 -11.73 -11.91
C CYS A 71 -5.77 -11.20 -12.98
N ALA A 72 -4.66 -11.89 -13.25
CA ALA A 72 -3.69 -11.43 -14.24
C ALA A 72 -4.26 -11.40 -15.66
N LYS A 73 -5.15 -12.35 -15.99
CA LYS A 73 -5.85 -12.39 -17.27
C LYS A 73 -6.92 -11.29 -17.32
N ALA A 74 -7.73 -11.17 -16.27
CA ALA A 74 -8.75 -10.14 -16.18
C ALA A 74 -8.17 -8.71 -16.30
N LEU A 75 -7.06 -8.43 -15.61
CA LEU A 75 -6.35 -7.14 -15.72
C LEU A 75 -5.85 -6.86 -17.14
N SER A 76 -5.33 -7.88 -17.83
CA SER A 76 -4.83 -7.72 -19.19
C SER A 76 -5.94 -7.33 -20.17
N GLU A 77 -7.18 -7.77 -19.92
CA GLU A 77 -8.34 -7.48 -20.74
C GLU A 77 -8.94 -6.09 -20.41
N GLU A 78 -8.90 -5.69 -19.14
CA GLU A 78 -9.39 -4.38 -18.65
C GLU A 78 -8.65 -3.19 -19.26
N GLN A 79 -7.37 -3.39 -19.63
CA GLN A 79 -6.49 -2.39 -20.26
C GLN A 79 -6.48 -1.07 -19.49
N LEU A 80 -6.09 -1.15 -18.21
CA LEU A 80 -5.99 0.02 -17.35
C LEU A 80 -5.03 1.05 -17.97
N PRO A 81 -5.46 2.32 -18.09
CA PRO A 81 -4.56 3.37 -18.54
C PRO A 81 -3.48 3.60 -17.46
N SER A 82 -2.24 3.87 -17.88
CA SER A 82 -1.22 4.31 -16.92
C SER A 82 -1.59 5.67 -16.34
N GLY A 83 -1.49 5.79 -15.02
CA GLY A 83 -1.63 7.04 -14.29
C GLY A 83 -0.35 7.88 -14.27
N GLY A 84 0.80 7.26 -14.52
CA GLY A 84 2.10 7.92 -14.55
C GLY A 84 2.65 8.24 -13.16
N ALA A 85 3.51 9.26 -13.06
CA ALA A 85 4.21 9.58 -11.81
C ALA A 85 3.27 10.03 -10.68
N VAL A 86 3.48 9.50 -9.47
CA VAL A 86 2.77 9.91 -8.25
C VAL A 86 3.11 11.36 -7.91
N ARG A 87 2.08 12.20 -7.78
CA ARG A 87 2.20 13.63 -7.47
C ARG A 87 1.96 13.93 -6.01
N GLN A 88 0.93 13.32 -5.43
CA GLN A 88 0.52 13.58 -4.06
C GLN A 88 -0.02 12.30 -3.41
N THR A 89 0.20 12.17 -2.10
CA THR A 89 -0.37 11.09 -1.28
C THR A 89 -1.05 11.68 -0.05
N ASP A 90 -2.32 11.33 0.14
CA ASP A 90 -3.12 11.75 1.27
C ASP A 90 -3.51 10.51 2.08
N VAL A 91 -3.31 10.54 3.39
CA VAL A 91 -3.59 9.40 4.28
C VAL A 91 -4.65 9.78 5.32
N TYR A 92 -5.68 8.95 5.41
CA TYR A 92 -6.86 9.11 6.27
C TYR A 92 -7.09 7.84 7.08
N GLY A 93 -6.44 7.73 8.25
CA GLY A 93 -6.47 6.51 9.05
C GLY A 93 -5.87 5.33 8.28
N ASN A 94 -6.70 4.32 8.00
CA ASN A 94 -6.35 3.13 7.22
C ASN A 94 -6.63 3.27 5.72
N GLN A 95 -7.12 4.42 5.26
CA GLN A 95 -7.36 4.68 3.85
C GLN A 95 -6.37 5.70 3.34
N ALA A 96 -6.07 5.67 2.04
CA ALA A 96 -5.24 6.64 1.40
C ALA A 96 -5.65 6.88 -0.05
N ARG A 97 -5.24 8.04 -0.56
CA ARG A 97 -5.39 8.42 -1.96
C ARG A 97 -4.03 8.80 -2.52
N ALA A 98 -3.66 8.22 -3.65
CA ALA A 98 -2.53 8.67 -4.45
C ALA A 98 -3.06 9.38 -5.69
N VAL A 99 -2.68 10.65 -5.88
CA VAL A 99 -2.97 11.42 -7.08
C VAL A 99 -1.77 11.28 -8.02
N LEU A 100 -2.00 10.74 -9.20
CA LEU A 100 -1.00 10.53 -10.24
C LEU A 100 -1.12 11.63 -11.31
N ALA A 101 -0.34 11.54 -12.38
CA ALA A 101 -0.37 12.53 -13.46
C ALA A 101 -1.69 12.49 -14.26
N SER A 102 -2.25 11.30 -14.47
CA SER A 102 -3.48 11.07 -15.26
C SER A 102 -4.50 10.14 -14.61
N ASP A 103 -4.26 9.73 -13.35
CA ASP A 103 -5.13 8.82 -12.61
C ASP A 103 -5.17 9.16 -11.11
N VAL A 104 -6.11 8.54 -10.40
CA VAL A 104 -6.16 8.51 -8.94
C VAL A 104 -6.27 7.07 -8.48
N LEU A 105 -5.41 6.68 -7.55
CA LEU A 105 -5.48 5.37 -6.88
C LEU A 105 -6.07 5.55 -5.48
N PHE A 106 -6.96 4.65 -5.09
CA PHE A 106 -7.42 4.52 -3.72
C PHE A 106 -6.78 3.29 -3.08
N LEU A 107 -6.26 3.45 -1.86
CA LEU A 107 -5.53 2.42 -1.14
C LEU A 107 -6.12 2.22 0.25
N SER A 108 -5.98 1.01 0.76
CA SER A 108 -6.31 0.68 2.16
C SER A 108 -5.14 -0.08 2.80
N HIS A 109 -4.96 0.11 4.09
CA HIS A 109 -3.91 -0.52 4.87
C HIS A 109 -4.41 -1.87 5.42
N PHE A 110 -3.74 -2.95 5.01
CA PHE A 110 -3.97 -4.31 5.49
C PHE A 110 -2.84 -4.74 6.43
N THR A 111 -2.97 -5.91 7.06
CA THR A 111 -1.89 -6.50 7.89
C THR A 111 -0.57 -6.62 7.14
N GLY A 112 -0.63 -6.84 5.81
CA GLY A 112 0.54 -6.93 4.92
C GLY A 112 0.98 -5.60 4.29
N GLY A 113 0.50 -4.45 4.78
CA GLY A 113 0.79 -3.12 4.25
C GLY A 113 -0.30 -2.56 3.35
N TRP A 114 0.01 -1.45 2.68
CA TRP A 114 -0.92 -0.78 1.77
C TRP A 114 -1.23 -1.63 0.54
N LYS A 115 -2.50 -1.63 0.13
CA LYS A 115 -3.00 -2.30 -1.08
C LYS A 115 -3.90 -1.37 -1.87
N VAL A 116 -3.83 -1.48 -3.20
CA VAL A 116 -4.69 -0.70 -4.10
C VAL A 116 -6.09 -1.32 -4.14
N MET A 117 -7.08 -0.55 -3.70
CA MET A 117 -8.50 -0.94 -3.70
C MET A 117 -9.21 -0.54 -5.00
N ALA A 118 -8.78 0.54 -5.65
CA ALA A 118 -9.35 1.01 -6.91
C ALA A 118 -8.32 1.78 -7.77
N ALA A 119 -8.43 1.62 -9.09
CA ALA A 119 -7.54 2.21 -10.09
C ALA A 119 -8.27 2.56 -11.39
N GLY A 120 -7.65 3.37 -12.24
CA GLY A 120 -8.29 3.93 -13.42
C GLY A 120 -9.46 4.85 -13.05
N CYS A 121 -9.31 5.60 -11.95
CA CYS A 121 -10.33 6.46 -11.38
C CYS A 121 -10.28 7.88 -11.97
N ARG A 122 -11.40 8.27 -12.58
CA ARG A 122 -11.60 9.63 -13.10
C ARG A 122 -12.53 10.41 -12.17
N GLN A 123 -12.11 11.64 -11.84
CA GLN A 123 -12.94 12.55 -11.07
C GLN A 123 -14.17 12.96 -11.88
N ARG A 124 -15.32 12.99 -11.22
CA ARG A 124 -16.59 13.46 -11.78
C ARG A 124 -17.11 14.63 -10.94
N PRO A 125 -17.52 15.75 -11.55
CA PRO A 125 -18.06 16.87 -10.78
C PRO A 125 -19.28 16.44 -9.96
N HIS A 126 -19.26 16.71 -8.65
CA HIS A 126 -20.36 16.40 -7.72
C HIS A 126 -20.75 14.92 -7.61
N GLU A 127 -19.91 13.99 -8.09
CA GLU A 127 -20.17 12.56 -8.07
C GLU A 127 -18.94 11.78 -7.59
N PRO A 128 -19.12 10.54 -7.09
CA PRO A 128 -18.01 9.66 -6.78
C PRO A 128 -17.11 9.43 -8.00
N TYR A 129 -15.84 9.12 -7.75
CA TYR A 129 -14.90 8.73 -8.80
C TYR A 129 -15.45 7.53 -9.58
N GLN A 130 -15.29 7.57 -10.89
CA GLN A 130 -15.54 6.42 -11.75
C GLN A 130 -14.23 5.68 -11.96
N CYS A 131 -14.11 4.51 -11.36
CA CYS A 131 -12.94 3.64 -11.45
C CYS A 131 -13.20 2.48 -12.43
N ARG A 132 -12.13 2.04 -13.10
CA ARG A 132 -12.14 0.90 -14.01
C ARG A 132 -12.14 -0.41 -13.22
N ILE A 133 -11.26 -0.49 -12.22
CA ILE A 133 -11.29 -1.55 -11.21
C ILE A 133 -11.55 -0.95 -9.84
N LYS A 134 -12.30 -1.69 -9.02
CA LYS A 134 -12.56 -1.38 -7.62
C LYS A 134 -12.90 -2.67 -6.89
N GLY A 135 -12.64 -2.68 -5.59
CA GLY A 135 -13.05 -3.73 -4.67
C GLY A 135 -13.66 -3.10 -3.43
N GLY A 136 -14.79 -3.64 -2.95
CA GLY A 136 -15.49 -3.15 -1.78
C GLY A 136 -16.45 -4.16 -1.19
#